data_AF-A0A0S6WZ99-F1
#
_entry.id   AF-A0A0S6WZ99-F1
#
_cell.length_a   1.000
_cell.length_b   1.000
_cell.length_c   1.000
_cell.angle_alpha   90.00
_cell.angle_beta   90.00
_cell.angle_gamma   90.00
#
_symmetry.space_group_name_H-M   'P 1'
#
loop_
_entity.id
_entity.type
_entity.pdbx_description
1 polymer ?
#
loop_
_entity_poly.entity_id
_entity_poly.type
_entity_poly.pdbx_seq_one_letter_code
_entity_poly.pdbx_strand_id
1 'polypeptide(L)' 'MRLGCPVVVSDLPVLRERCGEAALYCDPLDAASLVARVRDVLGDPVLARRLSQRGQARSQIFSWENQARIIVRALVSAS' A
#
# COMPACT_ATOMS: atom_id res chain seq x y z
N MET A 1 3.91 -2.54 4.28
CA MET A 1 4.14 -1.11 3.96
C MET A 1 4.96 -0.39 5.04
N ARG A 2 4.46 -0.16 6.27
CA ARG A 2 5.17 0.63 7.30
C ARG A 2 6.56 0.10 7.70
N LEU A 3 6.75 -1.22 7.71
CA LEU A 3 8.04 -1.85 8.04
C LEU A 3 9.03 -1.93 6.86
N GLY A 4 8.72 -1.33 5.71
CA GLY A 4 9.62 -1.35 4.55
C GLY A 4 9.66 -2.67 3.78
N CYS A 5 8.76 -3.61 4.04
CA CYS A 5 8.58 -4.76 3.15
C CYS A 5 7.82 -4.32 1.88
N PRO A 6 8.35 -4.60 0.66
CA PRO A 6 7.62 -4.44 -0.58
C PRO A 6 6.31 -5.23 -0.55
N VAL A 7 5.30 -4.76 -1.28
CA VAL A 7 3.95 -5.33 -1.21
C VAL A 7 3.49 -5.77 -2.60
N VAL A 8 3.01 -7.01 -2.66
CA VAL A 8 2.25 -7.57 -3.79
C VAL A 8 0.86 -7.88 -3.25
N VAL A 9 -0.18 -7.40 -3.92
CA VAL A 9 -1.57 -7.54 -3.48
C VAL A 9 -2.49 -7.82 -4.65
N SER A 10 -3.66 -8.37 -4.37
CA SER A 10 -4.72 -8.54 -5.36
C SER A 10 -5.16 -7.20 -5.95
N ASP A 11 -5.52 -7.21 -7.23
CA ASP A 11 -6.04 -6.06 -7.94
C ASP A 11 -7.52 -5.79 -7.61
N LEU A 12 -7.76 -5.28 -6.40
CA LEU A 12 -9.09 -4.90 -5.92
C LEU A 12 -9.18 -3.38 -5.75
N PRO A 13 -10.36 -2.76 -5.97
CA PRO A 13 -10.53 -1.31 -5.82
C PRO A 13 -10.03 -0.76 -4.48
N VAL A 14 -10.35 -1.43 -3.37
CA VAL A 14 -9.91 -1.04 -2.01
C VAL A 14 -8.38 -1.08 -1.85
N LEU A 15 -7.71 -2.01 -2.53
CA LEU A 15 -6.25 -2.14 -2.50
C LEU A 15 -5.59 -1.13 -3.44
N ARG A 16 -6.26 -0.72 -4.52
CA ARG A 16 -5.83 0.42 -5.35
C ARG A 16 -5.91 1.73 -4.59
N GLU A 17 -7.02 1.98 -3.89
CA GLU A 17 -7.17 3.17 -3.03
C GLU A 17 -6.07 3.20 -1.94
N ARG A 18 -5.90 2.08 -1.24
CA ARG A 18 -4.97 1.97 -0.12
C ARG A 18 -3.51 2.05 -0.56
N CYS A 19 -3.10 1.18 -1.47
CA CYS A 19 -1.69 1.01 -1.83
C CYS A 19 -1.24 1.98 -2.92
N GLY A 20 -2.14 2.39 -3.83
CA GLY A 20 -1.80 3.21 -4.99
C GLY A 20 -0.56 2.66 -5.72
N GLU A 21 0.36 3.53 -6.09
CA GLU A 21 1.56 3.11 -6.82
C GLU A 21 2.67 2.51 -5.93
N ALA A 22 2.38 2.20 -4.66
CA ALA A 22 3.34 1.67 -3.69
C ALA A 22 3.30 0.13 -3.56
N ALA A 23 2.54 -0.55 -4.42
CA ALA A 23 2.48 -2.01 -4.49
C ALA A 23 2.48 -2.50 -5.94
N LEU A 24 2.81 -3.76 -6.14
CA LEU A 24 2.45 -4.47 -7.37
C LEU A 24 1.08 -5.14 -7.19
N TYR A 25 0.36 -5.23 -8.29
CA TYR A 25 -0.98 -5.79 -8.36
C TYR A 25 -0.95 -7.11 -9.13
N CYS A 26 -1.64 -8.11 -8.62
CA CYS A 26 -1.86 -9.39 -9.28
C CYS A 26 -3.36 -9.68 -9.41
N ASP A 27 -3.74 -10.49 -10.39
CA ASP A 27 -5.12 -10.94 -10.52
C ASP A 27 -5.48 -11.82 -9.30
N PRO A 28 -6.57 -11.52 -8.56
CA PRO A 28 -7.00 -12.31 -7.41
C PRO A 28 -7.36 -13.77 -7.74
N LEU A 29 -7.70 -14.08 -8.99
CA LEU A 29 -8.14 -15.40 -9.44
C LEU A 29 -7.05 -16.16 -10.20
N ASP A 30 -5.85 -15.60 -10.33
CA ASP A 30 -4.72 -16.23 -11.02
C ASP A 30 -3.47 -16.31 -10.13
N ALA A 31 -3.16 -17.53 -9.68
CA ALA A 31 -1.97 -17.81 -8.89
C ALA A 31 -0.67 -17.53 -9.67
N ALA A 32 -0.65 -17.72 -11.00
CA ALA A 32 0.52 -17.46 -11.83
C ALA A 32 0.85 -15.96 -11.86
N SER A 33 -0.16 -15.10 -11.91
CA SER A 33 -0.03 -13.65 -11.78
C SER A 33 0.66 -13.26 -10.47
N LEU A 34 0.23 -13.82 -9.33
CA LEU A 34 0.88 -13.58 -8.03
C LEU A 34 2.35 -14.01 -8.03
N VAL A 35 2.63 -15.23 -8.49
CA VAL A 35 4.00 -15.75 -8.55
C VAL A 35 4.88 -14.87 -9.42
N ALA A 36 4.39 -14.41 -10.58
CA ALA A 36 5.13 -13.51 -11.45
C ALA A 36 5.49 -12.19 -10.73
N ARG A 37 4.52 -11.55 -10.06
CA ARG A 37 4.78 -10.30 -9.32
C ARG A 37 5.76 -10.48 -8.16
N VAL A 38 5.69 -11.61 -7.45
CA VAL A 38 6.66 -11.93 -6.38
C VAL A 38 8.05 -12.14 -6.96
N ARG A 39 8.18 -12.83 -8.10
CA ARG A 39 9.45 -12.99 -8.80
C ARG A 39 10.04 -11.67 -9.25
N ASP A 40 9.22 -10.74 -9.75
CA ASP A 40 9.70 -9.39 -10.11
C ASP A 40 10.35 -8.69 -8.90
N VAL A 41 9.70 -8.74 -7.73
CA VAL A 41 10.23 -8.14 -6.49
C VAL A 41 11.53 -8.81 -6.04
N LEU A 42 11.60 -10.14 -6.11
CA LEU A 42 12.79 -10.88 -5.67
C LEU A 42 13.95 -10.77 -6.67
N GLY A 43 13.65 -10.62 -7.96
CA GLY A 43 14.63 -10.54 -9.04
C GLY A 43 15.17 -9.14 -9.31
N ASP A 44 14.49 -8.09 -8.84
CA ASP A 44 14.89 -6.69 -9.03
C ASP A 44 15.00 -5.96 -7.67
N PRO A 45 16.22 -5.87 -7.09
CA PRO A 45 16.47 -5.15 -5.85
C PRO A 45 16.15 -3.65 -5.92
N VAL A 46 16.24 -3.04 -7.11
CA VAL A 46 15.93 -1.61 -7.30
C VAL A 46 14.42 -1.40 -7.21
N LEU A 47 13.63 -2.25 -7.88
CA LEU A 47 12.18 -2.28 -7.76
C LEU A 47 11.74 -2.52 -6.30
N ALA A 48 12.33 -3.51 -5.63
CA ALA A 48 12.02 -3.81 -4.24
C ALA A 48 12.26 -2.60 -3.32
N ARG A 49 13.43 -1.96 -3.43
CA ARG A 49 13.75 -0.77 -2.64
C ARG A 49 12.80 0.39 -2.94
N ARG A 50 12.45 0.61 -4.20
CA ARG A 50 11.47 1.64 -4.60
C ARG A 50 10.09 1.37 -3.99
N LEU A 51 9.57 0.16 -4.09
CA LEU A 51 8.26 -0.20 -3.52
C LEU A 51 8.26 -0.08 -1.99
N SER A 52 9.36 -0.48 -1.34
CA SER A 52 9.57 -0.32 0.10
C SER A 52 9.45 1.14 0.55
N GLN A 53 10.21 2.03 -0.08
CA GLN A 53 10.23 3.47 0.25
C GLN A 53 8.86 4.12 0.00
N ARG A 54 8.26 3.86 -1.16
CA ARG A 54 6.92 4.37 -1.50
C ARG A 54 5.88 3.84 -0.52
N GLY A 55 6.00 2.57 -0.12
CA GLY A 55 5.11 1.92 0.83
C GLY A 55 5.16 2.57 2.21
N GLN A 56 6.37 2.84 2.71
CA GLN A 56 6.56 3.54 3.98
C GLN A 56 5.94 4.94 3.93
N ALA A 57 6.23 5.74 2.90
CA ALA A 57 5.66 7.07 2.73
C ALA A 57 4.12 7.04 2.67
N ARG A 58 3.53 6.15 1.85
CA ARG A 58 2.07 5.98 1.75
C ARG A 58 1.44 5.60 3.09
N SER A 59 2.11 4.77 3.89
CA SER A 59 1.58 4.30 5.18
C SER A 59 1.39 5.42 6.22
N GLN A 60 2.10 6.54 6.06
CA GLN A 60 1.96 7.69 6.95
C GLN A 60 0.64 8.45 6.74
N ILE A 61 0.08 8.40 5.52
CA ILE A 61 -1.21 9.04 5.19
C ILE A 61 -2.33 8.43 6.03
N PHE A 62 -2.33 7.10 6.14
CA PHE A 62 -3.38 6.35 6.80
C PHE A 62 -3.03 5.97 8.25
N SER A 63 -2.39 6.87 8.98
CA SER A 63 -2.07 6.68 10.38
C SER A 63 -3.32 6.87 11.27
N TRP A 64 -3.33 6.16 12.42
CA TRP A 64 -4.36 6.37 13.44
C TRP A 64 -4.42 7.81 13.93
N GLU A 65 -3.26 8.46 14.04
CA GLU A 65 -3.18 9.86 14.43
C GLU A 65 -3.89 10.78 13.44
N ASN A 66 -3.66 10.60 12.14
CA ASN A 66 -4.36 11.37 11.11
C ASN A 66 -5.88 11.13 11.17
N GLN A 67 -6.30 9.87 11.34
CA GLN A 67 -7.72 9.54 11.45
C GLN A 67 -8.35 10.20 12.68
N ALA A 68 -7.69 10.16 13.83
CA ALA A 68 -8.14 10.81 15.05
C ALA A 68 -8.28 12.33 14.86
N ARG A 69 -7.29 12.99 14.24
CA ARG A 69 -7.35 14.42 13.93
C ARG A 69 -8.53 14.78 13.03
N ILE A 70 -8.82 13.96 12.00
CA ILE A 70 -9.98 14.17 11.11
C ILE A 70 -11.28 14.08 11.90
N ILE A 71 -11.44 13.06 12.74
CA ILE A 71 -12.64 12.86 13.56
C ILE A 71 -12.83 14.01 14.54
N VAL A 72 -11.79 14.40 15.28
CA VAL A 72 -11.85 15.51 16.23
C VAL A 72 -12.23 16.81 15.53
N ARG A 73 -11.62 17.10 14.37
CA ARG A 73 -11.96 18.30 13.59
C ARG A 73 -13.43 18.32 13.20
N ALA A 74 -13.97 17.19 12.72
CA ALA A 74 -15.37 17.09 12.32
C ALA A 74 -16.34 17.35 13.50
N LEU A 75 -16.03 16.81 14.67
CA LEU A 75 -16.83 17.02 15.88
C LEU A 75 -16.80 18.47 16.37
N VAL A 76 -15.63 19.11 16.37
CA VAL A 76 -15.47 20.51 16.82
C VAL A 76 -16.09 21.50 15.83
N SER A 77 -16.04 21.23 14.53
CA SER A 77 -16.64 22.11 13.50
C SER A 77 -18.17 22.05 13.42
N ALA A 78 -18.79 21.08 14.10
CA ALA A 78 -20.24 20.92 14.16
C ALA A 78 -20.87 21.62 15.40
N SER A 79 -20.04 22.31 16.19
CA SER A 79 -20.44 23.16 17.35
C SER A 79 -20.27 24.63 17.01
#